data_AF-A0A3L7RLR0-F1
#
_entry.id   AF-A0A3L7RLR0-F1
#
_cell.length_a   1.000
_cell.length_b   1.000
_cell.length_c   1.000
_cell.angle_alpha   90.00
_cell.angle_beta   90.00
_cell.angle_gamma   90.00
#
_symmetry.space_group_name_H-M   'P 1'
#
loop_
_entity.id
_entity.type
_entity.pdbx_description
1 polymer ?
#
loop_
_entity_poly.entity_id
_entity_poly.type
_entity_poly.pdbx_seq_one_letter_code
_entity_poly.pdbx_strand_id
1 'polypeptide(L)'
;MNHKKLASRKSAITNRRLGVERLQARVLLAGDVTAAVTNGFLVIRGDDAANELTIERISGDRVQVTGATGTTINGLTQPAVLRVRKGYDIATGGGDDKLTVIGLNAFGRYEIRMDLGIGNDTMVARNLLAQRIHAGGGDGNDSITVRNSRSRRGSGVGGGAGDDTLVLENLRFGNGSCIDGGTGNDILQESNNRYGVRSTKLNIDPNTPIITPPTALGDAFSVVRSGSNTVNLANNDTAGTSAINRNSIVISTQPTNGSVTVNTDGNVTYLHNGSNATSDSFAYTIKDINGLVSAAASVAVTITPATTPPTAVADTFSVVRSGSSTVNLANNDTAGTSAINRNSIVISTQPTNGSV
;
A
#
# COMPACT_ATOMS: atom_id res chain seq x y z
N MET A 1 -6.48 -102.24 16.62
CA MET A 1 -7.70 -101.40 16.63
C MET A 1 -7.74 -100.60 17.91
N ASN A 2 -7.56 -99.28 17.85
CA ASN A 2 -8.49 -98.33 18.49
C ASN A 2 -8.06 -96.89 18.25
N HIS A 3 -9.02 -96.13 17.74
CA HIS A 3 -8.96 -94.69 17.48
C HIS A 3 -8.75 -93.88 18.76
N LYS A 4 -7.90 -92.84 18.71
CA LYS A 4 -8.05 -91.68 19.58
C LYS A 4 -8.09 -90.38 18.78
N LYS A 5 -9.30 -89.82 18.81
CA LYS A 5 -9.81 -88.50 18.39
C LYS A 5 -8.77 -87.36 18.42
N LEU A 6 -8.73 -86.61 17.32
CA LEU A 6 -8.19 -85.25 17.25
C LEU A 6 -8.99 -84.31 18.16
N ALA A 7 -8.27 -83.48 18.92
CA ALA A 7 -8.80 -82.27 19.53
C ALA A 7 -8.16 -81.05 18.86
N SER A 8 -9.00 -80.25 18.20
CA SER A 8 -8.66 -78.99 17.53
C SER A 8 -8.19 -77.94 18.54
N ARG A 9 -6.99 -77.38 18.35
CA ARG A 9 -6.58 -76.11 18.95
C ARG A 9 -6.73 -75.02 17.91
N LYS A 10 -7.74 -74.14 18.08
CA LYS A 10 -7.88 -72.90 17.34
C LYS A 10 -6.65 -72.02 17.62
N SER A 11 -5.82 -71.79 16.61
CA SER A 11 -4.80 -70.75 16.63
C SER A 11 -5.48 -69.39 16.49
N ALA A 12 -5.43 -68.56 17.52
CA ALA A 12 -5.89 -67.18 17.44
C ALA A 12 -4.87 -66.40 16.60
N ILE A 13 -5.19 -66.18 15.32
CA ILE A 13 -4.41 -65.28 14.46
C ILE A 13 -4.71 -63.85 14.93
N THR A 14 -3.81 -63.28 15.72
CA THR A 14 -3.84 -61.86 16.06
C THR A 14 -3.39 -61.08 14.82
N ASN A 15 -4.33 -60.71 13.96
CA ASN A 15 -4.07 -59.77 12.87
C ASN A 15 -3.73 -58.40 13.47
N ARG A 16 -2.44 -58.12 13.71
CA ARG A 16 -1.98 -56.75 13.96
C ARG A 16 -2.14 -55.98 12.65
N ARG A 17 -3.21 -55.19 12.54
CA ARG A 17 -3.29 -54.13 11.54
C ARG A 17 -2.15 -53.15 11.79
N LEU A 18 -1.17 -53.11 10.90
CA LEU A 18 -0.30 -51.96 10.73
C LEU A 18 -1.14 -50.85 10.07
N GLY A 19 -1.76 -50.01 10.90
CA GLY A 19 -2.29 -48.74 10.44
C GLY A 19 -1.15 -47.73 10.43
N VAL A 20 -0.69 -47.33 9.25
CA VAL A 20 0.02 -46.06 9.13
C VAL A 20 -1.09 -45.02 9.03
N GLU A 21 -1.29 -44.22 10.07
CA GLU A 21 -2.17 -43.06 9.95
C GLU A 21 -1.65 -42.21 8.80
N ARG A 22 -2.55 -41.82 7.89
CA ARG A 22 -2.20 -40.80 6.91
C ARG A 22 -1.89 -39.53 7.70
N LEU A 23 -0.64 -39.08 7.61
CA LEU A 23 -0.21 -37.78 8.12
C LEU A 23 -1.21 -36.75 7.59
N GLN A 24 -1.97 -36.10 8.49
CA GLN A 24 -2.82 -34.99 8.08
C GLN A 24 -1.92 -34.00 7.34
N ALA A 25 -2.35 -33.54 6.16
CA ALA A 25 -1.67 -32.45 5.48
C ALA A 25 -1.58 -31.30 6.49
N ARG A 26 -0.37 -30.86 6.83
CA ARG A 26 -0.21 -29.56 7.47
C ARG A 26 -0.69 -28.55 6.43
N VAL A 27 -1.94 -28.14 6.54
CA VAL A 27 -2.39 -26.89 5.94
C VAL A 27 -1.47 -25.83 6.55
N LEU A 28 -0.73 -25.12 5.69
CA LEU A 28 0.09 -24.01 6.12
C LEU A 28 -0.83 -23.03 6.86
N LEU A 29 -0.40 -22.56 8.03
CA LEU A 29 -1.13 -21.48 8.67
C LEU A 29 -1.01 -20.25 7.77
N ALA A 30 -2.08 -19.48 7.61
CA ALA A 30 -2.06 -18.28 6.77
C ALA A 30 -0.84 -17.39 7.09
N GLY A 31 -0.04 -17.09 6.06
CA GLY A 31 1.23 -16.38 6.17
C GLY A 31 2.45 -17.29 6.36
N ASP A 32 2.33 -18.61 6.34
CA ASP A 32 3.47 -19.51 6.57
C ASP A 32 4.09 -20.03 5.28
N VAL A 33 5.39 -19.79 5.12
CA VAL A 33 6.20 -20.29 4.01
C VAL A 33 7.07 -21.43 4.49
N THR A 34 7.02 -22.56 3.79
CA THR A 34 7.98 -23.66 4.02
C THR A 34 9.28 -23.40 3.28
N ALA A 35 10.40 -23.67 3.95
CA ALA A 35 11.73 -23.58 3.36
C ALA A 35 12.56 -24.79 3.80
N ALA A 36 12.85 -25.69 2.86
CA ALA A 36 13.57 -26.92 3.13
C ALA A 36 14.59 -27.25 2.03
N VAL A 37 15.63 -28.02 2.39
CA VAL A 37 16.58 -28.55 1.41
C VAL A 37 16.28 -30.00 1.12
N THR A 38 15.83 -30.29 -0.10
CA THR A 38 15.48 -31.64 -0.57
C THR A 38 16.42 -32.06 -1.69
N ASN A 39 17.14 -33.17 -1.51
CA ASN A 39 18.13 -33.65 -2.47
C ASN A 39 19.15 -32.56 -2.91
N GLY A 40 19.47 -31.61 -2.02
CA GLY A 40 20.39 -30.50 -2.29
C GLY A 40 19.79 -29.28 -2.99
N PHE A 41 18.49 -29.29 -3.31
CA PHE A 41 17.75 -28.12 -3.80
C PHE A 41 17.11 -27.39 -2.64
N LEU A 42 17.14 -26.06 -2.65
CA LEU A 42 16.21 -25.29 -1.83
C LEU A 42 14.83 -25.37 -2.46
N VAL A 43 13.87 -25.88 -1.70
CA VAL A 43 12.47 -25.93 -2.07
C VAL A 43 11.72 -25.00 -1.13
N ILE A 44 11.04 -24.02 -1.72
CA ILE A 44 10.18 -23.07 -1.02
C ILE A 44 8.77 -23.20 -1.57
N ARG A 45 7.79 -23.28 -0.67
CA ARG A 45 6.35 -23.29 -0.97
C ARG A 45 5.67 -22.36 0.04
N GLY A 46 5.02 -21.31 -0.44
CA GLY A 46 4.10 -20.54 0.37
C GLY A 46 2.68 -21.09 0.33
N ASP A 47 1.75 -20.28 0.81
CA ASP A 47 0.34 -20.61 0.99
C ASP A 47 -0.55 -19.72 0.11
N ASP A 48 -1.85 -19.58 0.44
CA ASP A 48 -2.79 -18.73 -0.32
C ASP A 48 -2.90 -17.30 0.26
N ALA A 49 -2.00 -16.92 1.17
CA ALA A 49 -1.97 -15.59 1.78
C ALA A 49 -0.81 -14.77 1.24
N ALA A 50 -0.98 -13.44 1.18
CA ALA A 50 0.11 -12.53 0.81
C ALA A 50 1.35 -12.74 1.71
N ASN A 51 2.48 -13.09 1.11
CA ASN A 51 3.75 -13.32 1.78
C ASN A 51 4.83 -12.34 1.31
N GLU A 52 5.66 -11.84 2.24
CA GLU A 52 6.84 -11.03 1.91
C GLU A 52 8.11 -11.82 2.26
N LEU A 53 8.86 -12.22 1.23
CA LEU A 53 9.98 -13.14 1.33
C LEU A 53 11.28 -12.53 0.77
N THR A 54 12.37 -12.64 1.54
CA THR A 54 13.73 -12.38 1.06
C THR A 54 14.58 -13.65 1.12
N ILE A 55 15.17 -14.02 -0.03
CA ILE A 55 16.07 -15.17 -0.18
C ILE A 55 17.44 -14.66 -0.64
N GLU A 56 18.42 -14.75 0.24
CA GLU A 56 19.76 -14.22 0.00
C GLU A 56 20.84 -15.27 0.21
N ARG A 57 21.77 -15.36 -0.75
CA ARG A 57 22.99 -16.12 -0.54
C ARG A 57 23.98 -15.32 0.31
N ILE A 58 24.21 -15.77 1.54
CA ILE A 58 25.09 -15.10 2.50
C ILE A 58 26.57 -15.51 2.36
N SER A 59 26.86 -16.77 2.02
CA SER A 59 28.24 -17.26 1.83
C SER A 59 28.24 -18.66 1.22
N GLY A 60 29.20 -19.00 0.35
CA GLY A 60 29.39 -20.40 -0.08
C GLY A 60 28.11 -21.07 -0.60
N ASP A 61 27.68 -22.14 0.07
CA ASP A 61 26.42 -22.85 -0.14
C ASP A 61 25.31 -22.43 0.85
N ARG A 62 25.55 -21.46 1.73
CA ARG A 62 24.58 -20.96 2.71
C ARG A 62 23.68 -19.88 2.13
N VAL A 63 22.39 -20.08 2.34
CA VAL A 63 21.31 -19.20 1.89
C VAL A 63 20.41 -18.92 3.09
N GLN A 64 20.06 -17.66 3.28
CA GLN A 64 19.13 -17.20 4.30
C GLN A 64 17.78 -16.92 3.65
N VAL A 65 16.71 -17.41 4.27
CA VAL A 65 15.32 -17.18 3.89
C VAL A 65 14.67 -16.41 5.05
N THR A 66 14.13 -15.23 4.75
CA THR A 66 13.58 -14.31 5.75
C THR A 66 12.15 -13.93 5.35
N GLY A 67 11.19 -14.15 6.24
CA GLY A 67 9.84 -13.62 6.11
C GLY A 67 9.75 -12.23 6.73
N ALA A 68 8.94 -11.35 6.15
CA ALA A 68 8.55 -10.06 6.72
C ALA A 68 7.02 -10.00 6.88
N THR A 69 6.50 -8.94 7.50
CA THR A 69 5.07 -8.58 7.57
C THR A 69 4.09 -9.77 7.58
N GLY A 70 3.89 -10.40 8.73
CA GLY A 70 2.94 -11.52 8.85
C GLY A 70 3.41 -12.84 8.22
N THR A 71 4.56 -12.86 7.53
CA THR A 71 5.14 -14.07 6.94
C THR A 71 6.05 -14.80 7.94
N THR A 72 5.79 -16.06 8.20
CA THR A 72 6.69 -16.95 8.96
C THR A 72 7.41 -17.92 8.04
N ILE A 73 8.61 -18.36 8.44
CA ILE A 73 9.39 -19.38 7.75
C ILE A 73 9.39 -20.64 8.60
N ASN A 74 8.77 -21.72 8.10
CA ASN A 74 8.57 -22.96 8.84
C ASN A 74 7.91 -22.73 10.22
N GLY A 75 6.94 -21.82 10.30
CA GLY A 75 6.22 -21.42 11.51
C GLY A 75 6.99 -20.50 12.46
N LEU A 76 8.14 -19.96 12.05
CA LEU A 76 8.98 -19.07 12.86
C LEU A 76 9.13 -17.69 12.22
N THR A 77 9.19 -16.64 13.05
CA THR A 77 9.50 -15.27 12.60
C THR A 77 11.00 -15.04 12.37
N GLN A 78 11.85 -15.99 12.79
CA GLN A 78 13.29 -15.91 12.61
C GLN A 78 13.70 -16.45 11.23
N PRO A 79 14.78 -15.91 10.62
CA PRO A 79 15.25 -16.40 9.33
C PRO A 79 15.71 -17.86 9.38
N ALA A 80 15.43 -18.62 8.32
CA ALA A 80 15.98 -19.96 8.13
C ALA A 80 17.29 -19.88 7.34
N VAL A 81 18.38 -20.46 7.87
CA VAL A 81 19.66 -20.55 7.15
C VAL A 81 19.93 -21.99 6.72
N LEU A 82 19.97 -22.18 5.40
CA LEU A 82 19.99 -23.50 4.76
C LEU A 82 21.24 -23.67 3.90
N ARG A 83 21.72 -24.91 3.76
CA ARG A 83 22.83 -25.26 2.86
C ARG A 83 22.31 -25.82 1.54
N VAL A 84 22.48 -25.05 0.48
CA VAL A 84 21.95 -25.33 -0.86
C VAL A 84 23.10 -25.64 -1.82
N ARG A 85 23.12 -26.87 -2.33
CA ARG A 85 24.25 -27.38 -3.13
C ARG A 85 23.93 -27.55 -4.62
N LYS A 86 22.66 -27.45 -4.99
CA LYS A 86 22.18 -27.64 -6.36
C LYS A 86 21.47 -26.40 -6.85
N GLY A 87 20.15 -26.47 -7.03
CA GLY A 87 19.33 -25.37 -7.54
C GLY A 87 18.29 -24.92 -6.54
N TYR A 88 17.35 -24.14 -7.06
CA TYR A 88 16.32 -23.46 -6.29
C TYR A 88 14.99 -23.64 -7.01
N ASP A 89 13.99 -24.02 -6.25
CA ASP A 89 12.63 -24.20 -6.67
C ASP A 89 11.76 -23.42 -5.68
N ILE A 90 11.34 -22.24 -6.09
CA ILE A 90 10.66 -21.25 -5.27
C ILE A 90 9.29 -21.04 -5.88
N ALA A 91 8.24 -21.32 -5.11
CA ALA A 91 6.86 -21.02 -5.45
C ALA A 91 6.22 -20.30 -4.26
N THR A 92 5.63 -19.11 -4.45
CA THR A 92 5.03 -18.35 -3.34
C THR A 92 3.56 -18.70 -3.13
N GLY A 93 2.81 -19.03 -4.17
CA GLY A 93 1.52 -19.71 -4.04
C GLY A 93 0.37 -18.83 -4.49
N GLY A 94 -0.54 -18.50 -3.57
CA GLY A 94 -1.64 -17.59 -3.83
C GLY A 94 -1.57 -16.35 -2.93
N GLY A 95 -2.28 -15.29 -3.31
CA GLY A 95 -2.26 -14.00 -2.62
C GLY A 95 -1.19 -13.07 -3.19
N ASP A 96 -1.26 -11.77 -2.84
CA ASP A 96 -0.35 -10.77 -3.39
C ASP A 96 1.04 -10.84 -2.72
N ASP A 97 1.95 -11.57 -3.35
CA ASP A 97 3.27 -11.92 -2.81
C ASP A 97 4.36 -10.91 -3.19
N LYS A 98 5.37 -10.80 -2.33
CA LYS A 98 6.58 -10.02 -2.58
C LYS A 98 7.84 -10.85 -2.37
N LEU A 99 8.50 -11.19 -3.46
CA LEU A 99 9.69 -12.03 -3.49
C LEU A 99 10.95 -11.24 -3.86
N THR A 100 11.92 -11.18 -2.95
CA THR A 100 13.26 -10.63 -3.22
C THR A 100 14.31 -11.74 -3.23
N VAL A 101 15.05 -11.89 -4.33
CA VAL A 101 16.06 -12.93 -4.52
C VAL A 101 17.42 -12.32 -4.85
N ILE A 102 18.42 -12.61 -4.02
CA ILE A 102 19.72 -11.92 -4.06
C ILE A 102 20.87 -12.93 -4.13
N GLY A 103 21.67 -12.82 -5.19
CA GLY A 103 23.00 -13.44 -5.26
C GLY A 103 23.00 -14.97 -5.34
N LEU A 104 21.84 -15.60 -5.62
CA LEU A 104 21.76 -17.06 -5.68
C LEU A 104 22.62 -17.62 -6.80
N ASN A 105 23.23 -18.77 -6.50
CA ASN A 105 24.13 -19.44 -7.41
C ASN A 105 23.81 -20.93 -7.49
N ALA A 106 23.35 -21.37 -8.67
CA ALA A 106 23.08 -22.76 -9.01
C ALA A 106 24.14 -23.26 -10.01
N PHE A 107 25.26 -23.78 -9.47
CA PHE A 107 26.40 -24.18 -10.30
C PHE A 107 26.14 -25.44 -11.13
N GLY A 108 26.84 -25.58 -12.24
CA GLY A 108 26.80 -26.79 -13.07
C GLY A 108 25.56 -26.85 -13.96
N ARG A 109 24.71 -27.84 -13.70
CA ARG A 109 23.50 -28.15 -14.48
C ARG A 109 22.19 -27.80 -13.78
N TYR A 110 22.27 -26.98 -12.74
CA TYR A 110 21.13 -26.66 -11.90
C TYR A 110 20.55 -25.30 -12.24
N GLU A 111 19.30 -25.13 -11.87
CA GLU A 111 18.47 -24.00 -12.29
C GLU A 111 17.98 -23.24 -11.06
N ILE A 112 17.58 -22.00 -11.30
CA ILE A 112 16.79 -21.21 -10.36
C ILE A 112 15.42 -21.08 -11.01
N ARG A 113 14.38 -21.58 -10.35
CA ARG A 113 12.99 -21.42 -10.74
C ARG A 113 12.26 -20.65 -9.65
N MET A 114 11.57 -19.60 -10.08
CA MET A 114 10.78 -18.71 -9.25
C MET A 114 9.43 -18.57 -9.96
N ASP A 115 8.37 -18.84 -9.23
CA ASP A 115 6.99 -18.85 -9.67
C ASP A 115 6.18 -18.13 -8.57
N LEU A 116 5.46 -17.06 -8.91
CA LEU A 116 4.73 -16.30 -7.87
C LEU A 116 3.35 -16.92 -7.64
N GLY A 117 2.65 -17.29 -8.71
CA GLY A 117 1.44 -18.09 -8.66
C GLY A 117 0.21 -17.22 -8.89
N ILE A 118 -0.78 -17.24 -8.00
CA ILE A 118 -2.03 -16.48 -8.18
C ILE A 118 -2.01 -15.24 -7.29
N GLY A 119 -2.10 -14.05 -7.85
CA GLY A 119 -2.04 -12.81 -7.08
C GLY A 119 -1.50 -11.66 -7.93
N ASN A 120 -1.56 -10.44 -7.43
CA ASN A 120 -0.80 -9.34 -8.03
C ASN A 120 0.56 -9.27 -7.34
N ASP A 121 1.55 -9.95 -7.91
CA ASP A 121 2.79 -10.26 -7.23
C ASP A 121 3.92 -9.31 -7.61
N THR A 122 4.96 -9.26 -6.77
CA THR A 122 6.17 -8.47 -7.02
C THR A 122 7.43 -9.31 -6.82
N MET A 123 8.23 -9.47 -7.88
CA MET A 123 9.53 -10.14 -7.82
C MET A 123 10.68 -9.17 -8.10
N VAL A 124 11.70 -9.20 -7.24
CA VAL A 124 13.00 -8.55 -7.48
C VAL A 124 14.13 -9.58 -7.38
N ALA A 125 14.62 -10.03 -8.52
CA ALA A 125 15.72 -10.98 -8.65
C ALA A 125 17.01 -10.29 -9.12
N ARG A 126 18.10 -10.40 -8.37
CA ARG A 126 19.38 -9.75 -8.73
C ARG A 126 20.61 -10.60 -8.45
N ASN A 127 21.61 -10.42 -9.31
CA ASN A 127 22.93 -11.05 -9.20
C ASN A 127 22.88 -12.60 -9.24
N LEU A 128 21.98 -13.16 -10.04
CA LEU A 128 21.77 -14.61 -10.12
C LEU A 128 22.72 -15.27 -11.13
N LEU A 129 23.18 -16.48 -10.80
CA LEU A 129 24.03 -17.30 -11.66
C LEU A 129 23.50 -18.73 -11.71
N ALA A 130 23.11 -19.24 -12.88
CA ALA A 130 22.58 -20.60 -13.02
C ALA A 130 22.79 -21.20 -14.42
N GLN A 131 22.44 -22.48 -14.59
CA GLN A 131 22.30 -23.03 -15.95
C GLN A 131 21.14 -22.37 -16.69
N ARG A 132 19.99 -22.25 -16.03
CA ARG A 132 18.80 -21.53 -16.47
C ARG A 132 18.21 -20.77 -15.29
N ILE A 133 17.60 -19.64 -15.60
CA ILE A 133 16.85 -18.81 -14.65
C ILE A 133 15.45 -18.73 -15.23
N HIS A 134 14.46 -19.11 -14.43
CA HIS A 134 13.04 -18.98 -14.75
C HIS A 134 12.40 -18.08 -13.70
N ALA A 135 11.79 -17.00 -14.15
CA ALA A 135 10.98 -16.09 -13.34
C ALA A 135 9.60 -16.00 -13.98
N GLY A 136 8.59 -16.56 -13.34
CA GLY A 136 7.18 -16.48 -13.74
C GLY A 136 6.39 -15.66 -12.73
N GLY A 137 5.47 -14.84 -13.23
CA GLY A 137 4.44 -14.16 -12.43
C GLY A 137 3.34 -15.16 -12.08
N GLY A 138 2.52 -15.51 -13.06
CA GLY A 138 1.44 -16.47 -12.90
C GLY A 138 0.10 -15.83 -13.30
N ASP A 139 -0.94 -15.96 -12.49
CA ASP A 139 -2.24 -15.33 -12.74
C ASP A 139 -2.37 -14.06 -11.88
N GLY A 140 -2.61 -12.91 -12.50
CA GLY A 140 -2.75 -11.59 -11.88
C GLY A 140 -1.87 -10.56 -12.57
N ASN A 141 -1.87 -9.31 -12.08
CA ASN A 141 -1.06 -8.24 -12.65
C ASN A 141 0.27 -8.17 -11.90
N ASP A 142 1.33 -8.71 -12.49
CA ASP A 142 2.60 -8.93 -11.82
C ASP A 142 3.67 -7.89 -12.14
N SER A 143 4.57 -7.65 -11.19
CA SER A 143 5.76 -6.82 -11.37
C SER A 143 7.03 -7.63 -11.20
N ILE A 144 7.69 -7.97 -12.32
CA ILE A 144 8.88 -8.83 -12.32
C ILE A 144 10.10 -8.02 -12.74
N THR A 145 11.04 -7.89 -11.82
CA THR A 145 12.33 -7.28 -12.08
C THR A 145 13.48 -8.28 -11.99
N VAL A 146 14.25 -8.42 -13.07
CA VAL A 146 15.47 -9.24 -13.10
C VAL A 146 16.66 -8.38 -13.49
N ARG A 147 17.68 -8.33 -12.62
CA ARG A 147 18.88 -7.49 -12.81
C ARG A 147 20.18 -8.26 -12.68
N ASN A 148 21.20 -7.86 -13.43
CA ASN A 148 22.59 -8.29 -13.27
C ASN A 148 22.78 -9.83 -13.24
N SER A 149 21.94 -10.57 -13.95
CA SER A 149 21.84 -12.02 -13.83
C SER A 149 22.33 -12.72 -15.09
N ARG A 150 22.93 -13.90 -14.94
CA ARG A 150 23.54 -14.65 -16.03
C ARG A 150 23.13 -16.11 -16.04
N SER A 151 22.83 -16.62 -17.22
CA SER A 151 22.56 -18.04 -17.44
C SER A 151 23.41 -18.61 -18.57
N ARG A 152 23.71 -19.91 -18.50
CA ARG A 152 24.50 -20.61 -19.53
C ARG A 152 23.64 -21.11 -20.70
N ARG A 153 22.35 -21.35 -20.47
CA ARG A 153 21.38 -21.83 -21.44
C ARG A 153 20.17 -20.89 -21.50
N GLY A 154 19.24 -21.15 -22.41
CA GLY A 154 18.02 -20.38 -22.54
C GLY A 154 17.27 -20.28 -21.21
N SER A 155 16.94 -19.07 -20.81
CA SER A 155 16.20 -18.71 -19.60
C SER A 155 14.82 -18.18 -19.97
N GLY A 156 13.90 -18.20 -19.01
CA GLY A 156 12.56 -17.65 -19.17
C GLY A 156 12.30 -16.50 -18.21
N VAL A 157 11.72 -15.41 -18.70
CA VAL A 157 11.00 -14.47 -17.84
C VAL A 157 9.63 -14.28 -18.44
N GLY A 158 8.56 -14.44 -17.67
CA GLY A 158 7.24 -14.15 -18.17
C GLY A 158 6.26 -13.70 -17.10
N GLY A 159 5.30 -12.90 -17.54
CA GLY A 159 4.23 -12.36 -16.72
C GLY A 159 3.21 -13.45 -16.42
N GLY A 160 2.39 -13.80 -17.40
CA GLY A 160 1.41 -14.88 -17.29
C GLY A 160 0.04 -14.39 -17.72
N ALA A 161 -0.97 -14.48 -16.88
CA ALA A 161 -2.30 -13.96 -17.20
C ALA A 161 -2.58 -12.67 -16.42
N GLY A 162 -2.69 -11.54 -17.10
CA GLY A 162 -2.94 -10.24 -16.49
C GLY A 162 -2.22 -9.13 -17.25
N ASP A 163 -2.31 -7.90 -16.74
CA ASP A 163 -1.52 -6.80 -17.28
C ASP A 163 -0.17 -6.73 -16.53
N ASP A 164 0.87 -7.33 -17.10
CA ASP A 164 2.15 -7.53 -16.40
C ASP A 164 3.19 -6.45 -16.71
N THR A 165 4.13 -6.25 -15.78
CA THR A 165 5.30 -5.37 -15.97
C THR A 165 6.60 -6.13 -15.77
N LEU A 166 7.40 -6.23 -16.84
CA LEU A 166 8.70 -6.87 -16.85
C LEU A 166 9.83 -5.82 -16.97
N VAL A 167 10.71 -5.75 -15.97
CA VAL A 167 11.89 -4.87 -15.97
C VAL A 167 13.17 -5.69 -15.98
N LEU A 168 13.85 -5.72 -17.12
CA LEU A 168 15.00 -6.59 -17.35
C LEU A 168 16.26 -5.76 -17.61
N GLU A 169 17.27 -5.90 -16.76
CA GLU A 169 18.47 -5.06 -16.86
C GLU A 169 19.79 -5.84 -16.70
N ASN A 170 20.76 -5.53 -17.56
CA ASN A 170 22.10 -6.11 -17.54
C ASN A 170 22.10 -7.65 -17.57
N LEU A 171 21.14 -8.26 -18.27
CA LEU A 171 21.02 -9.70 -18.37
C LEU A 171 21.98 -10.30 -19.39
N ARG A 172 22.56 -11.46 -19.07
CA ARG A 172 23.33 -12.29 -20.01
C ARG A 172 22.74 -13.70 -20.03
N PHE A 173 21.67 -13.90 -20.79
CA PHE A 173 21.01 -15.21 -20.88
C PHE A 173 21.41 -15.97 -22.13
N GLY A 174 21.48 -17.30 -22.02
CA GLY A 174 21.97 -18.18 -23.09
C GLY A 174 21.00 -18.35 -24.27
N ASN A 175 21.36 -19.23 -25.19
CA ASN A 175 20.59 -19.49 -26.42
C ASN A 175 19.21 -20.09 -26.12
N GLY A 176 18.19 -19.65 -26.85
CA GLY A 176 16.81 -20.09 -26.67
C GLY A 176 16.15 -19.51 -25.43
N SER A 177 16.47 -18.26 -25.06
CA SER A 177 15.76 -17.58 -23.98
C SER A 177 14.40 -17.08 -24.46
N CYS A 178 13.41 -17.07 -23.58
CA CYS A 178 12.06 -16.57 -23.88
C CYS A 178 11.70 -15.46 -22.89
N ILE A 179 11.29 -14.32 -23.42
CA ILE A 179 10.61 -13.28 -22.65
C ILE A 179 9.17 -13.29 -23.13
N ASP A 180 8.21 -13.52 -22.24
CA ASP A 180 6.82 -13.74 -22.64
C ASP A 180 5.88 -12.97 -21.70
N GLY A 181 5.17 -11.97 -22.21
CA GLY A 181 4.18 -11.23 -21.40
C GLY A 181 3.06 -12.14 -20.95
N GLY A 182 2.65 -13.06 -21.82
CA GLY A 182 1.50 -13.93 -21.59
C GLY A 182 0.22 -13.34 -22.18
N THR A 183 -0.86 -13.21 -21.42
CA THR A 183 -2.13 -12.66 -21.90
C THR A 183 -2.47 -11.38 -21.15
N GLY A 184 -2.78 -10.31 -21.87
CA GLY A 184 -3.15 -9.02 -21.29
C GLY A 184 -2.37 -7.90 -21.99
N ASN A 185 -2.27 -6.75 -21.34
CA ASN A 185 -1.54 -5.60 -21.84
C ASN A 185 -0.19 -5.48 -21.14
N ASP A 186 0.77 -6.29 -21.60
CA ASP A 186 2.06 -6.44 -20.92
C ASP A 186 3.07 -5.37 -21.32
N ILE A 187 3.85 -4.91 -20.34
CA ILE A 187 4.87 -3.88 -20.48
C ILE A 187 6.25 -4.51 -20.29
N LEU A 188 7.17 -4.28 -21.23
CA LEU A 188 8.56 -4.69 -21.13
C LEU A 188 9.52 -3.49 -21.18
N GLN A 189 10.30 -3.32 -20.13
CA GLN A 189 11.42 -2.37 -20.08
C GLN A 189 12.74 -3.12 -20.08
N GLU A 190 13.60 -2.82 -21.04
CA GLU A 190 14.90 -3.46 -21.16
C GLU A 190 16.06 -2.48 -21.22
N SER A 191 17.14 -2.80 -20.50
CA SER A 191 18.39 -2.07 -20.64
C SER A 191 19.62 -2.98 -20.59
N ASN A 192 20.52 -2.83 -21.57
CA ASN A 192 21.81 -3.52 -21.63
C ASN A 192 21.73 -5.07 -21.53
N ASN A 193 20.64 -5.66 -22.02
CA ASN A 193 20.47 -7.12 -22.05
C ASN A 193 21.15 -7.74 -23.27
N ARG A 194 21.66 -8.96 -23.11
CA ARG A 194 22.15 -9.79 -24.22
C ARG A 194 21.61 -11.20 -24.09
N TYR A 195 20.82 -11.57 -25.07
CA TYR A 195 20.24 -12.91 -25.22
C TYR A 195 21.03 -13.72 -26.25
N GLY A 196 21.14 -15.02 -26.03
CA GLY A 196 21.73 -15.94 -27.00
C GLY A 196 20.87 -16.07 -28.26
N VAL A 197 21.40 -16.76 -29.28
CA VAL A 197 20.68 -16.98 -30.54
C VAL A 197 19.38 -17.76 -30.31
N ARG A 198 18.40 -17.57 -31.20
CA ARG A 198 17.05 -18.18 -31.14
C ARG A 198 16.25 -17.79 -29.89
N SER A 199 16.55 -16.65 -29.30
CA SER A 199 15.72 -16.11 -28.22
C SER A 199 14.47 -15.44 -28.79
N THR A 200 13.38 -15.52 -28.06
CA THR A 200 12.06 -15.03 -28.47
C THR A 200 11.55 -14.00 -27.49
N LYS A 201 10.76 -13.06 -28.01
CA LYS A 201 9.90 -12.18 -27.24
C LYS A 201 8.49 -12.41 -27.74
N LEU A 202 7.58 -12.79 -26.86
CA LEU A 202 6.20 -13.14 -27.19
C LEU A 202 5.25 -12.32 -26.33
N ASN A 203 4.10 -11.94 -26.90
CA ASN A 203 3.01 -11.25 -26.19
C ASN A 203 3.47 -10.06 -25.34
N ILE A 204 4.48 -9.35 -25.81
CA ILE A 204 4.89 -8.08 -25.26
C ILE A 204 4.41 -7.04 -26.26
N ASP A 205 3.57 -6.11 -25.83
CA ASP A 205 3.33 -4.90 -26.61
C ASP A 205 4.34 -3.84 -26.15
N PRO A 206 5.43 -3.61 -26.90
CA PRO A 206 6.42 -2.60 -26.56
C PRO A 206 5.85 -1.17 -26.60
N ASN A 207 4.59 -0.98 -27.01
CA ASN A 207 3.91 0.29 -27.15
C ASN A 207 2.65 0.43 -26.29
N THR A 208 2.35 -0.47 -25.33
CA THR A 208 1.29 -0.20 -24.36
C THR A 208 1.71 1.01 -23.52
N PRO A 209 1.06 2.17 -23.65
CA PRO A 209 1.43 3.33 -22.87
C PRO A 209 1.20 3.00 -21.39
N ILE A 210 2.20 3.23 -20.54
CA ILE A 210 2.03 3.16 -19.09
C ILE A 210 0.89 4.12 -18.73
N ILE A 211 -0.23 3.59 -18.29
CA ILE A 211 -1.34 4.38 -17.77
C ILE A 211 -1.07 4.67 -16.29
N THR A 212 -0.82 5.92 -15.96
CA THR A 212 -0.60 6.35 -14.57
C THR A 212 -1.86 7.02 -14.01
N PRO A 213 -2.24 6.74 -12.76
CA PRO A 213 -3.33 7.45 -12.10
C PRO A 213 -2.95 8.93 -11.88
N PRO A 214 -3.94 9.80 -11.60
CA PRO A 214 -3.64 11.17 -11.16
C PRO A 214 -2.90 11.17 -9.81
N THR A 215 -2.09 12.20 -9.59
CA THR A 215 -1.42 12.43 -8.30
C THR A 215 -2.18 13.52 -7.55
N ALA A 216 -2.83 13.13 -6.45
CA ALA A 216 -3.47 14.07 -5.53
C ALA A 216 -2.42 14.66 -4.58
N LEU A 217 -2.40 15.97 -4.41
CA LEU A 217 -1.50 16.67 -3.50
C LEU A 217 -2.23 17.16 -2.25
N GLY A 218 -1.49 17.31 -1.16
CA GLY A 218 -2.08 17.74 0.10
C GLY A 218 -2.52 19.20 0.07
N ASP A 219 -3.62 19.48 0.77
CA ASP A 219 -4.26 20.81 0.81
C ASP A 219 -4.26 21.39 2.22
N ALA A 220 -4.41 22.70 2.31
CA ALA A 220 -4.62 23.39 3.58
C ALA A 220 -5.51 24.61 3.43
N PHE A 221 -6.40 24.81 4.40
CA PHE A 221 -7.20 26.04 4.50
C PHE A 221 -7.54 26.35 5.96
N SER A 222 -8.13 27.54 6.18
CA SER A 222 -8.64 27.96 7.48
C SER A 222 -10.15 28.14 7.46
N VAL A 223 -10.79 27.96 8.61
CA VAL A 223 -12.22 28.19 8.82
C VAL A 223 -12.45 28.76 10.21
N VAL A 224 -13.43 29.65 10.35
CA VAL A 224 -13.84 30.17 11.66
C VAL A 224 -14.63 29.10 12.40
N ARG A 225 -14.51 29.03 13.73
CA ARG A 225 -15.30 28.14 14.58
C ARG A 225 -16.80 28.33 14.32
N SER A 226 -17.49 27.20 14.11
CA SER A 226 -18.91 27.10 13.70
C SER A 226 -19.19 27.63 12.29
N GLY A 227 -18.14 27.92 11.52
CA GLY A 227 -18.23 28.35 10.14
C GLY A 227 -18.03 27.21 9.13
N SER A 228 -18.17 27.56 7.86
CA SER A 228 -17.94 26.68 6.73
C SER A 228 -16.96 27.28 5.74
N ASN A 229 -16.26 26.43 4.99
CA ASN A 229 -15.43 26.86 3.87
C ASN A 229 -15.61 25.90 2.68
N THR A 230 -15.73 26.43 1.47
CA THR A 230 -15.82 25.67 0.23
C THR A 230 -14.54 25.85 -0.57
N VAL A 231 -13.86 24.75 -0.86
CA VAL A 231 -12.54 24.74 -1.49
C VAL A 231 -12.51 23.80 -2.69
N ASN A 232 -11.67 24.13 -3.66
CA ASN A 232 -11.34 23.24 -4.77
C ASN A 232 -10.04 22.50 -4.42
N LEU A 233 -10.15 21.23 -4.05
CA LEU A 233 -8.99 20.39 -3.70
C LEU A 233 -8.19 20.01 -4.95
N ALA A 234 -8.85 19.85 -6.10
CA ALA A 234 -8.19 19.42 -7.34
C ALA A 234 -7.36 20.50 -8.05
N ASN A 235 -7.12 21.66 -7.42
CA ASN A 235 -6.44 22.80 -8.05
C ASN A 235 -4.92 22.62 -8.14
N ASN A 236 -4.33 21.93 -7.17
CA ASN A 236 -2.90 21.61 -7.12
C ASN A 236 -2.58 20.19 -7.60
N ASP A 237 -3.58 19.36 -7.85
CA ASP A 237 -3.43 18.00 -8.36
C ASP A 237 -2.88 17.96 -9.79
N THR A 238 -2.15 16.88 -10.10
CA THR A 238 -1.60 16.64 -11.43
C THR A 238 -2.22 15.42 -12.09
N ALA A 239 -2.57 15.57 -13.37
CA ALA A 239 -3.06 14.46 -14.19
C ALA A 239 -1.97 13.40 -14.35
N GLY A 240 -2.39 12.14 -14.39
CA GLY A 240 -1.55 11.04 -14.85
C GLY A 240 -1.57 10.96 -16.37
N THR A 241 -1.82 9.77 -16.91
CA THR A 241 -1.93 9.61 -18.37
C THR A 241 -3.20 10.26 -18.95
N SER A 242 -4.26 10.39 -18.14
CA SER A 242 -5.53 11.01 -18.55
C SER A 242 -5.93 12.19 -17.67
N ALA A 243 -6.78 13.07 -18.22
CA ALA A 243 -7.23 14.26 -17.51
C ALA A 243 -7.99 13.90 -16.23
N ILE A 244 -7.82 14.71 -15.18
CA ILE A 244 -8.55 14.57 -13.91
C ILE A 244 -10.05 14.76 -14.14
N ASN A 245 -10.85 13.85 -13.55
CA ASN A 245 -12.29 14.03 -13.41
C ASN A 245 -12.59 14.72 -12.07
N ARG A 246 -12.81 16.04 -12.08
CA ARG A 246 -13.02 16.83 -10.85
C ARG A 246 -14.25 16.43 -10.03
N ASN A 247 -15.23 15.76 -10.65
CA ASN A 247 -16.45 15.33 -9.96
C ASN A 247 -16.30 13.94 -9.32
N SER A 248 -15.08 13.38 -9.32
CA SER A 248 -14.80 12.03 -8.82
C SER A 248 -14.18 12.00 -7.42
N ILE A 249 -14.11 13.15 -6.74
CA ILE A 249 -13.56 13.25 -5.38
C ILE A 249 -14.37 12.35 -4.43
N VAL A 250 -13.67 11.52 -3.67
CA VAL A 250 -14.22 10.71 -2.60
C VAL A 250 -13.46 11.02 -1.31
N ILE A 251 -14.19 11.32 -0.23
CA ILE A 251 -13.60 11.50 1.10
C ILE A 251 -13.31 10.12 1.68
N SER A 252 -12.04 9.74 1.72
CA SER A 252 -11.57 8.43 2.21
C SER A 252 -11.50 8.37 3.73
N THR A 253 -11.27 9.51 4.39
CA THR A 253 -11.29 9.64 5.85
C THR A 253 -12.02 10.92 6.23
N GLN A 254 -13.09 10.81 7.03
CA GLN A 254 -13.83 11.96 7.52
C GLN A 254 -13.07 12.70 8.64
N PRO A 255 -13.27 14.02 8.80
CA PRO A 255 -12.70 14.76 9.91
C PRO A 255 -13.39 14.44 11.25
N THR A 256 -12.71 14.81 12.34
CA THR A 256 -13.19 14.52 13.71
C THR A 256 -13.97 15.67 14.34
N ASN A 257 -13.71 16.91 13.92
CA ASN A 257 -14.31 18.12 14.48
C ASN A 257 -15.19 18.86 13.46
N GLY A 258 -15.66 18.17 12.43
CA GLY A 258 -16.49 18.75 11.40
C GLY A 258 -17.13 17.70 10.52
N SER A 259 -17.68 18.15 9.40
CA SER A 259 -18.20 17.29 8.33
C SER A 259 -17.76 17.82 6.98
N VAL A 260 -17.59 16.92 6.02
CA VAL A 260 -17.20 17.26 4.66
C VAL A 260 -18.23 16.73 3.68
N THR A 261 -18.69 17.61 2.79
CA THR A 261 -19.60 17.29 1.69
C THR A 261 -18.92 17.58 0.36
N VAL A 262 -18.98 16.62 -0.57
CA VAL A 262 -18.53 16.82 -1.96
C VAL A 262 -19.70 17.39 -2.76
N ASN A 263 -19.48 18.54 -3.40
CA ASN A 263 -20.50 19.24 -4.18
C ASN A 263 -20.54 18.74 -5.63
N THR A 264 -21.63 19.02 -6.33
CA THR A 264 -21.85 18.56 -7.72
C THR A 264 -20.89 19.18 -8.74
N ASP A 265 -20.25 20.30 -8.39
CA ASP A 265 -19.26 21.01 -9.20
C ASP A 265 -17.81 20.55 -8.94
N GLY A 266 -17.62 19.54 -8.11
CA GLY A 266 -16.30 19.01 -7.73
C GLY A 266 -15.60 19.79 -6.63
N ASN A 267 -16.22 20.85 -6.09
CA ASN A 267 -15.73 21.51 -4.88
C ASN A 267 -16.12 20.73 -3.63
N VAL A 268 -15.45 21.02 -2.52
CA VAL A 268 -15.68 20.36 -1.24
C VAL A 268 -16.00 21.41 -0.18
N THR A 269 -17.09 21.20 0.56
CA THR A 269 -17.50 22.07 1.67
C THR A 269 -17.20 21.39 3.01
N TYR A 270 -16.36 22.03 3.82
CA TYR A 270 -16.14 21.68 5.22
C TYR A 270 -17.02 22.55 6.13
N LEU A 271 -17.66 21.93 7.12
CA LEU A 271 -18.42 22.60 8.18
C LEU A 271 -17.88 22.20 9.55
N HIS A 272 -17.38 23.17 10.31
CA HIS A 272 -16.90 22.94 11.67
C HIS A 272 -18.07 22.73 12.65
N ASN A 273 -17.95 21.78 13.57
CA ASN A 273 -19.04 21.42 14.50
C ASN A 273 -19.20 22.37 15.70
N GLY A 274 -18.33 23.38 15.83
CA GLY A 274 -18.36 24.37 16.90
C GLY A 274 -17.61 23.96 18.18
N SER A 275 -16.87 22.84 18.15
CA SER A 275 -15.99 22.45 19.25
C SER A 275 -14.86 23.48 19.46
N ASN A 276 -14.09 23.31 20.55
CA ASN A 276 -12.92 24.15 20.82
C ASN A 276 -11.64 23.65 20.13
N ALA A 277 -11.76 22.75 19.16
CA ALA A 277 -10.60 22.27 18.40
C ALA A 277 -9.98 23.41 17.59
N THR A 278 -8.65 23.47 17.55
CA THR A 278 -7.89 24.47 16.77
C THR A 278 -7.44 23.93 15.42
N SER A 279 -7.59 22.63 15.19
CA SER A 279 -7.24 21.96 13.94
C SER A 279 -8.12 20.75 13.70
N ASP A 280 -8.25 20.37 12.43
CA ASP A 280 -8.90 19.16 11.98
C ASP A 280 -8.19 18.65 10.71
N SER A 281 -8.48 17.43 10.29
CA SER A 281 -7.96 16.90 9.04
C SER A 281 -8.87 15.84 8.44
N PHE A 282 -8.82 15.70 7.13
CA PHE A 282 -9.50 14.64 6.40
C PHE A 282 -8.65 14.20 5.21
N ALA A 283 -9.00 13.10 4.57
CA ALA A 283 -8.28 12.62 3.39
C ALA A 283 -9.24 12.36 2.23
N TYR A 284 -8.73 12.50 1.00
CA TYR A 284 -9.51 12.26 -0.22
C TYR A 284 -8.72 11.48 -1.27
N THR A 285 -9.44 10.87 -2.21
CA THR A 285 -8.91 10.37 -3.49
C THR A 285 -9.66 11.01 -4.64
N ILE A 286 -9.04 11.04 -5.81
CA ILE A 286 -9.62 11.55 -7.05
C ILE A 286 -9.29 10.62 -8.22
N LYS A 287 -10.14 10.59 -9.24
CA LYS A 287 -9.97 9.78 -10.45
C LYS A 287 -9.68 10.61 -11.68
N ASP A 288 -9.09 9.97 -12.68
CA ASP A 288 -9.08 10.49 -14.04
C ASP A 288 -10.38 10.13 -14.80
N ILE A 289 -10.51 10.64 -16.03
CA ILE A 289 -11.64 10.35 -16.92
C ILE A 289 -11.76 8.87 -17.32
N ASN A 290 -10.69 8.08 -17.14
CA ASN A 290 -10.67 6.65 -17.44
C ASN A 290 -10.92 5.79 -16.18
N GLY A 291 -11.05 6.41 -15.01
CA GLY A 291 -11.42 5.76 -13.76
C GLY A 291 -10.25 5.32 -12.88
N LEU A 292 -8.98 5.60 -13.25
CA LEU A 292 -7.83 5.32 -12.40
C LEU A 292 -7.84 6.21 -11.16
N VAL A 293 -7.58 5.63 -9.99
CA VAL A 293 -7.72 6.30 -8.68
C VAL A 293 -6.35 6.74 -8.16
N SER A 294 -6.27 7.97 -7.64
CA SER A 294 -5.07 8.47 -6.96
C SER A 294 -4.79 7.74 -5.65
N ALA A 295 -3.55 7.84 -5.17
CA ALA A 295 -3.28 7.67 -3.74
C ALA A 295 -4.04 8.73 -2.91
N ALA A 296 -4.26 8.46 -1.62
CA ALA A 296 -4.97 9.38 -0.75
C ALA A 296 -4.11 10.62 -0.41
N ALA A 297 -4.69 11.81 -0.56
CA ALA A 297 -4.10 13.08 -0.14
C ALA A 297 -4.75 13.59 1.15
N SER A 298 -3.95 14.25 1.99
CA SER A 298 -4.39 14.80 3.27
C SER A 298 -4.75 16.27 3.14
N VAL A 299 -5.82 16.68 3.81
CA VAL A 299 -6.26 18.07 3.89
C VAL A 299 -6.19 18.53 5.35
N ALA A 300 -5.42 19.59 5.59
CA ALA A 300 -5.27 20.21 6.91
C ALA A 300 -6.22 21.41 7.05
N VAL A 301 -7.00 21.43 8.13
CA VAL A 301 -7.93 22.52 8.44
C VAL A 301 -7.46 23.23 9.70
N THR A 302 -7.16 24.53 9.59
CA THR A 302 -6.89 25.38 10.76
C THR A 302 -8.18 26.06 11.21
N ILE A 303 -8.53 25.93 12.49
CA ILE A 303 -9.77 26.50 13.03
C ILE A 303 -9.44 27.76 13.82
N THR A 304 -9.99 28.89 13.37
CA THR A 304 -9.81 30.19 14.03
C THR A 304 -10.98 30.48 14.96
N PRO A 305 -10.76 31.15 16.12
CA PRO A 305 -11.85 31.54 17.00
C PRO A 305 -12.85 32.48 16.29
N ALA A 306 -14.14 32.34 16.61
CA ALA A 306 -15.14 33.31 16.19
C ALA A 306 -14.88 34.68 16.82
N THR A 307 -15.07 35.76 16.06
CA THR A 307 -15.00 37.12 16.57
C THR A 307 -16.28 37.46 17.33
N THR A 308 -16.12 38.07 18.50
CA THR A 308 -17.23 38.56 19.35
C THR A 308 -17.16 40.09 19.40
N PRO A 309 -18.30 40.80 19.24
CA PRO A 309 -18.32 42.26 19.37
C PRO A 309 -18.17 42.69 20.83
N PRO A 310 -17.77 43.96 21.10
CA PRO A 310 -17.82 44.51 22.45
C PRO A 310 -19.27 44.63 22.94
N THR A 311 -19.45 44.57 24.27
CA THR A 311 -20.75 44.73 24.93
C THR A 311 -20.78 46.07 25.65
N ALA A 312 -21.71 46.94 25.26
CA ALA A 312 -21.93 48.23 25.90
C ALA A 312 -22.72 48.07 27.21
N VAL A 313 -22.34 48.81 28.25
CA VAL A 313 -23.03 48.87 29.55
C VAL A 313 -23.55 50.27 29.78
N ALA A 314 -24.77 50.41 30.32
CA ALA A 314 -25.38 51.72 30.52
C ALA A 314 -24.58 52.58 31.51
N ASP A 315 -24.22 53.79 31.09
CA ASP A 315 -23.60 54.81 31.94
C ASP A 315 -24.64 55.65 32.67
N THR A 316 -24.30 56.06 33.90
CA THR A 316 -25.07 57.05 34.66
C THR A 316 -24.13 58.09 35.26
N PHE A 317 -24.46 59.37 35.11
CA PHE A 317 -23.72 60.48 35.71
C PHE A 317 -24.66 61.64 36.04
N SER A 318 -24.23 62.51 36.96
CA SER A 318 -24.95 63.71 37.36
C SER A 318 -24.13 64.95 37.07
N VAL A 319 -24.75 65.98 36.50
CA VAL A 319 -24.13 67.29 36.29
C VAL A 319 -24.92 68.35 37.06
N VAL A 320 -24.21 69.30 37.70
CA VAL A 320 -24.86 70.45 38.35
C VAL A 320 -25.48 71.37 37.30
N ARG A 321 -26.53 72.12 37.68
CA ARG A 321 -27.18 73.06 36.77
C ARG A 321 -26.16 74.07 36.22
N SER A 322 -26.16 74.23 34.89
CA SER A 322 -25.24 75.09 34.14
C SER A 322 -23.76 74.67 34.25
N GLY A 323 -23.46 73.44 34.67
CA GLY A 323 -22.12 72.86 34.68
C GLY A 323 -21.84 72.00 33.45
N SER A 324 -20.62 71.45 33.40
CA SER A 324 -20.20 70.46 32.41
C SER A 324 -19.52 69.27 33.10
N SER A 325 -19.45 68.13 32.43
CA SER A 325 -18.76 66.93 32.92
C SER A 325 -18.12 66.18 31.76
N THR A 326 -16.91 65.68 31.98
CA THR A 326 -16.21 64.81 31.03
C THR A 326 -16.39 63.37 31.48
N VAL A 327 -16.99 62.54 30.61
CA VAL A 327 -17.29 61.13 30.91
C VAL A 327 -16.63 60.25 29.86
N ASN A 328 -16.09 59.10 30.28
CA ASN A 328 -15.63 58.06 29.37
C ASN A 328 -16.67 56.95 29.30
N LEU A 329 -17.43 56.92 28.21
CA LEU A 329 -18.54 55.98 27.97
C LEU A 329 -18.07 54.54 27.72
N ALA A 330 -16.77 54.29 27.57
CA ALA A 330 -16.23 52.96 27.32
C ALA A 330 -15.60 52.31 28.57
N ASN A 331 -15.79 52.90 29.76
CA ASN A 331 -15.13 52.43 30.98
C ASN A 331 -15.81 51.22 31.63
N ASN A 332 -17.13 51.14 31.54
CA ASN A 332 -17.96 50.04 32.07
C ASN A 332 -18.24 48.96 31.01
N ASP A 333 -17.88 49.21 29.75
CA ASP A 333 -18.04 48.27 28.63
C ASP A 333 -17.09 47.08 28.71
N THR A 334 -17.53 45.93 28.18
CA THR A 334 -16.71 44.71 28.08
C THR A 334 -16.21 44.52 26.65
N ALA A 335 -14.90 44.33 26.49
CA ALA A 335 -14.30 44.05 25.19
C ALA A 335 -14.78 42.70 24.62
N GLY A 336 -14.91 42.63 23.30
CA GLY A 336 -15.12 41.37 22.59
C GLY A 336 -13.78 40.68 22.31
N THR A 337 -13.63 40.11 21.11
CA THR A 337 -12.35 39.47 20.70
C THR A 337 -11.21 40.48 20.55
N SER A 338 -11.52 41.76 20.34
CA SER A 338 -10.54 42.84 20.24
C SER A 338 -10.84 43.94 21.26
N ALA A 339 -9.81 44.72 21.60
CA ALA A 339 -9.93 45.86 22.49
C ALA A 339 -10.94 46.88 21.95
N ILE A 340 -11.64 47.57 22.85
CA ILE A 340 -12.63 48.60 22.49
C ILE A 340 -11.93 49.76 21.76
N ASN A 341 -12.40 50.05 20.54
CA ASN A 341 -11.99 51.24 19.80
C ASN A 341 -12.77 52.47 20.31
N ARG A 342 -12.18 53.21 21.25
CA ARG A 342 -12.82 54.41 21.85
C ARG A 342 -13.10 55.53 20.85
N ASN A 343 -12.42 55.55 19.71
CA ASN A 343 -12.66 56.55 18.66
C ASN A 343 -13.90 56.24 17.80
N SER A 344 -14.56 55.10 18.03
CA SER A 344 -15.77 54.68 17.31
C SER A 344 -17.09 55.05 18.02
N ILE A 345 -17.01 55.74 19.17
CA ILE A 345 -18.19 56.14 19.94
C ILE A 345 -18.99 57.19 19.15
N VAL A 346 -20.29 56.96 18.99
CA VAL A 346 -21.23 57.88 18.33
C VAL A 346 -22.41 58.14 19.25
N ILE A 347 -22.76 59.41 19.47
CA ILE A 347 -23.97 59.80 20.21
C ILE A 347 -25.17 59.73 19.26
N SER A 348 -25.96 58.67 19.38
CA SER A 348 -27.13 58.43 18.53
C SER A 348 -28.36 59.24 18.95
N THR A 349 -28.42 59.68 20.20
CA THR A 349 -29.51 60.50 20.76
C THR A 349 -28.93 61.51 21.73
N GLN A 350 -29.21 62.79 21.50
CA GLN A 350 -28.79 63.87 22.37
C GLN A 350 -29.64 63.91 23.65
N PRO A 351 -29.09 64.40 24.78
CA PRO A 351 -29.87 64.59 25.99
C PRO A 351 -31.00 65.61 25.76
N THR A 352 -32.16 65.41 26.41
CA THR A 352 -33.29 66.36 26.31
C THR A 352 -33.00 67.71 26.96
N ASN A 353 -31.99 67.78 27.83
CA ASN A 353 -31.56 68.99 28.53
C ASN A 353 -30.02 69.09 28.44
N GLY A 354 -29.50 69.90 27.52
CA GLY A 354 -28.06 70.10 27.29
C GLY A 354 -27.58 69.61 25.92
N SER A 355 -26.27 69.43 25.76
CA SER A 355 -25.61 68.91 24.55
C SER A 355 -24.34 68.13 24.91
N VAL A 356 -23.96 67.16 24.06
CA VAL A 356 -22.68 66.42 24.13
C VAL A 356 -21.74 66.92 23.05
#